data_AF-A0A2N6F5G2-F1
#
_entry.id   AF-A0A2N6F5G2-F1
#
_cell.length_a   1.000
_cell.length_b   1.000
_cell.length_c   1.000
_cell.angle_alpha   90.00
_cell.angle_beta   90.00
_cell.angle_gamma   90.00
#
_symmetry.space_group_name_H-M   'P 1'
#
loop_
_entity.id
_entity.type
_entity.pdbx_description
1 polymer ?
#
loop_
_entity_poly.entity_id
_entity_poly.type
_entity_poly.pdbx_seq_one_letter_code
_entity_poly.pdbx_strand_id
1 'polypeptide(L)'
;MPAKIKSLTFIPLALAAISLAACVAAYKLPAEHPEELDATRPVCTDCHDASDGNINYARFTHTISWGDNHRLAAYQNEQVCAMCHQQSYCNDCHGVRVELKPSTRSPDEVLRQMPHRGDFLSRHRIEGRINPTSCFRCHGNPKTAQTCAPCHG
;
A
#
# COMPACT_ATOMS: atom_id res chain seq x y z
N MET A 1 -60.99 13.27 -37.23
CA MET A 1 -60.46 13.43 -35.86
C MET A 1 -58.93 13.34 -35.92
N PRO A 2 -58.18 14.34 -35.43
CA PRO A 2 -56.72 14.41 -35.60
C PRO A 2 -55.98 13.77 -34.41
N ALA A 3 -55.00 12.92 -34.68
CA ALA A 3 -54.01 12.50 -33.69
C ALA A 3 -52.71 13.28 -33.92
N LYS A 4 -52.43 14.24 -33.02
CA LYS A 4 -51.16 14.98 -32.97
C LYS A 4 -50.08 14.05 -32.39
N ILE A 5 -49.08 13.70 -33.20
CA ILE A 5 -47.83 13.09 -32.70
C ILE A 5 -46.89 14.23 -32.31
N LYS A 6 -46.84 14.54 -31.01
CA LYS A 6 -45.76 15.33 -30.38
C LYS A 6 -44.79 14.33 -29.76
N SER A 7 -43.53 14.25 -30.23
CA SER A 7 -42.36 13.82 -29.42
C SER A 7 -41.10 13.56 -30.26
N LEU A 8 -40.72 14.45 -31.19
CA LEU A 8 -39.48 14.27 -31.96
C LEU A 8 -38.45 15.39 -31.75
N THR A 9 -38.34 15.88 -30.51
CA THR A 9 -37.32 16.89 -30.14
C THR A 9 -36.49 16.53 -28.92
N PHE A 10 -36.75 15.39 -28.25
CA PHE A 10 -36.00 14.96 -27.07
C PHE A 10 -34.79 14.04 -27.36
N ILE A 11 -34.72 13.48 -28.57
CA ILE A 11 -33.65 12.54 -28.96
C ILE A 11 -32.28 13.23 -29.18
N PRO A 12 -32.16 14.41 -29.83
CA PRO A 12 -30.84 15.00 -30.06
C PRO A 12 -30.20 15.57 -28.79
N LEU A 13 -31.00 15.93 -27.77
CA LEU A 13 -30.49 16.46 -26.49
C LEU A 13 -29.90 15.34 -25.60
N ALA A 14 -30.46 14.13 -25.67
CA ALA A 14 -29.94 12.96 -24.95
C ALA A 14 -28.61 12.45 -25.54
N LEU A 15 -28.44 12.51 -26.87
CA LEU A 15 -27.17 12.14 -27.52
C LEU A 15 -26.05 13.16 -27.26
N ALA A 16 -26.37 14.46 -27.14
CA ALA A 16 -25.39 15.49 -26.79
C ALA A 16 -24.91 15.40 -25.32
N ALA A 17 -25.74 14.89 -24.41
CA ALA A 17 -25.34 14.64 -23.02
C ALA A 17 -24.42 13.42 -22.87
N ILE A 18 -24.55 12.42 -23.74
CA ILE A 18 -23.72 11.20 -23.71
C ILE A 18 -22.31 11.47 -24.30
N SER A 19 -22.18 12.41 -25.24
CA SER A 19 -20.88 12.78 -25.82
C SER A 19 -20.01 13.67 -24.92
N LEU A 20 -20.59 14.39 -23.94
CA LEU A 20 -19.80 15.14 -22.94
C LEU A 20 -19.22 14.26 -21.82
N ALA A 21 -19.69 13.03 -21.65
CA ALA A 21 -19.21 12.13 -20.60
C ALA A 21 -17.92 11.36 -20.96
N ALA A 22 -17.41 11.49 -22.19
CA ALA A 22 -16.37 10.62 -22.74
C ALA A 22 -14.92 11.09 -22.49
N CYS A 23 -14.68 12.26 -21.88
CA CYS A 23 -13.34 12.86 -21.84
C CYS A 23 -12.80 13.20 -20.44
N VAL A 24 -13.20 12.48 -19.39
CA VAL A 24 -12.42 12.49 -18.13
C VAL A 24 -11.52 11.25 -18.15
N ALA A 25 -10.47 11.30 -18.97
CA ALA A 25 -9.44 10.28 -18.90
C ALA A 25 -8.69 10.46 -17.57
N ALA A 26 -8.98 9.59 -16.59
CA ALA A 26 -8.21 9.54 -15.36
C ALA A 26 -6.74 9.23 -15.71
N TYR A 27 -5.80 9.96 -15.09
CA TYR A 27 -4.39 9.69 -15.23
C TYR A 27 -4.10 8.23 -14.84
N LYS A 28 -3.44 7.49 -15.74
CA LYS A 28 -3.03 6.11 -15.50
C LYS A 28 -1.53 6.09 -15.26
N LEU A 29 -1.12 5.50 -14.13
CA LEU A 29 0.29 5.30 -13.85
C LEU A 29 0.90 4.31 -14.86
N PRO A 30 2.14 4.56 -15.32
CA PRO A 30 2.86 3.59 -16.13
C PRO A 30 3.22 2.34 -15.30
N ALA A 31 3.49 1.23 -15.97
CA ALA A 31 3.90 -0.01 -15.29
C ALA A 31 5.32 0.06 -14.72
N GLU A 32 6.17 0.89 -15.33
CA GLU A 32 7.57 1.11 -14.98
C GLU A 32 7.91 2.60 -15.04
N HIS A 33 9.03 2.98 -14.43
CA HIS A 33 9.48 4.38 -14.50
C HIS A 33 9.96 4.70 -15.94
N PRO A 34 9.51 5.80 -16.57
CA PRO A 34 9.82 6.09 -17.98
C PRO A 34 11.30 6.33 -18.27
N GLU A 35 12.03 6.84 -17.29
CA GLU A 35 13.48 7.01 -17.36
C GLU A 35 14.18 5.87 -16.62
N GLU A 36 15.35 5.48 -17.10
CA GLU A 36 16.19 4.50 -16.41
C GLU A 36 16.67 5.08 -15.08
N LEU A 37 16.27 4.43 -13.98
CA LEU A 37 16.74 4.76 -12.65
C LEU A 37 18.06 4.02 -12.39
N ASP A 38 19.00 4.68 -11.72
CA ASP A 38 20.22 4.01 -11.30
C ASP A 38 19.92 2.87 -10.30
N ALA A 39 20.90 1.99 -10.08
CA ALA A 39 20.75 0.87 -9.15
C ALA A 39 20.66 1.28 -7.67
N THR A 40 20.60 2.58 -7.37
CA THR A 40 20.46 3.08 -6.00
C THR A 40 18.99 3.11 -5.59
N ARG A 41 18.70 3.69 -4.41
CA ARG A 41 17.34 3.89 -3.92
C ARG A 41 16.95 5.34 -4.21
N PRO A 42 16.42 5.67 -5.40
CA PRO A 42 16.13 7.05 -5.77
C PRO A 42 15.05 7.63 -4.84
N VAL A 43 15.19 8.92 -4.52
CA VAL A 43 14.16 9.70 -3.84
C VAL A 43 13.42 10.51 -4.89
N CYS A 44 12.11 10.29 -5.02
CA CYS A 44 11.30 10.88 -6.08
C CYS A 44 11.43 12.41 -6.14
N THR A 45 11.56 13.07 -4.99
CA THR A 45 11.66 14.53 -4.87
C THR A 45 13.00 15.11 -5.29
N ASP A 46 13.97 14.27 -5.67
CA ASP A 46 15.23 14.74 -6.24
C ASP A 46 15.03 15.24 -7.68
N CYS A 47 14.02 14.72 -8.39
CA CYS A 47 13.68 15.09 -9.77
C CYS A 47 12.23 15.61 -9.94
N HIS A 48 11.30 15.21 -9.07
CA HIS A 48 9.91 15.67 -9.11
C HIS A 48 9.60 16.69 -8.02
N ASP A 49 8.66 17.59 -8.28
CA ASP A 49 8.04 18.37 -7.19
C ASP A 49 7.38 17.43 -6.17
N ALA A 50 7.21 17.90 -4.93
CA ALA A 50 6.63 17.09 -3.85
C ALA A 50 5.27 16.47 -4.21
N SER A 51 4.51 17.12 -5.10
CA SER A 51 3.29 16.59 -5.71
C SER A 51 3.03 17.27 -7.06
N ASP A 52 2.44 16.54 -8.01
CA ASP A 52 2.08 17.04 -9.35
C ASP A 52 0.55 17.05 -9.61
N GLY A 53 -0.26 16.86 -8.57
CA GLY A 53 -1.72 16.74 -8.66
C GLY A 53 -2.24 15.33 -8.89
N ASN A 54 -1.43 14.40 -9.43
CA ASN A 54 -1.80 12.99 -9.59
C ASN A 54 -1.13 12.11 -8.52
N ILE A 55 0.13 12.42 -8.22
CA ILE A 55 0.99 11.70 -7.29
C ILE A 55 1.54 12.67 -6.25
N ASN A 56 1.62 12.21 -5.01
CA ASN A 56 2.35 12.91 -3.95
C ASN A 56 3.69 12.19 -3.75
N TYR A 57 4.70 12.59 -4.53
CA TYR A 57 6.01 11.95 -4.58
C TYR A 57 6.71 11.94 -3.21
N ALA A 58 6.56 13.00 -2.42
CA ALA A 58 7.13 13.08 -1.07
C ALA A 58 6.62 11.97 -0.12
N ARG A 59 5.47 11.35 -0.42
CA ARG A 59 4.94 10.22 0.35
C ARG A 59 5.58 8.88 0.04
N PHE A 60 6.38 8.76 -1.01
CA PHE A 60 7.04 7.50 -1.37
C PHE A 60 8.49 7.41 -0.85
N THR A 61 8.93 8.43 -0.10
CA THR A 61 10.25 8.44 0.52
C THR A 61 10.34 7.40 1.64
N HIS A 62 11.30 6.49 1.48
CA HIS A 62 11.56 5.40 2.40
C HIS A 62 12.31 5.87 3.66
N THR A 63 11.59 6.54 4.55
CA THR A 63 12.09 6.92 5.88
C THR A 63 12.29 5.70 6.79
N ILE A 64 12.94 5.89 7.94
CA ILE A 64 13.10 4.82 8.93
C ILE A 64 11.77 4.26 9.46
N SER A 65 10.71 5.07 9.46
CA SER A 65 9.35 4.68 9.84
C SER A 65 8.51 4.13 8.70
N TRP A 66 9.08 3.92 7.51
CA TRP A 66 8.34 3.50 6.32
C TRP A 66 7.53 2.23 6.55
N GLY A 67 8.12 1.23 7.23
CA GLY A 67 7.44 -0.02 7.56
C GLY A 67 6.10 0.20 8.29
N ASP A 68 6.01 1.23 9.13
CA ASP A 68 4.82 1.51 9.94
C ASP A 68 3.76 2.34 9.20
N ASN A 69 4.17 3.19 8.26
CA ASN A 69 3.31 4.19 7.64
C ASN A 69 3.06 4.00 6.13
N HIS A 70 3.76 3.06 5.47
CA HIS A 70 3.63 2.79 4.02
C HIS A 70 2.20 2.47 3.59
N ARG A 71 1.34 1.97 4.50
CA ARG A 71 -0.09 1.71 4.24
C ARG A 71 -0.80 2.92 3.63
N LEU A 72 -0.41 4.13 4.00
CA LEU A 72 -1.03 5.36 3.50
C LEU A 72 -0.67 5.60 2.03
N ALA A 73 0.58 5.33 1.66
CA ALA A 73 1.04 5.41 0.27
C ALA A 73 0.47 4.27 -0.58
N ALA A 74 0.47 3.04 -0.05
CA ALA A 74 -0.09 1.87 -0.71
C ALA A 74 -1.60 2.04 -1.00
N TYR A 75 -2.36 2.57 -0.03
CA TYR A 75 -3.80 2.86 -0.22
C TYR A 75 -4.06 3.88 -1.33
N GLN A 76 -3.14 4.84 -1.53
CA GLN A 76 -3.29 5.86 -2.58
C GLN A 76 -2.91 5.31 -3.95
N ASN A 77 -1.70 4.77 -4.09
CA ASN A 77 -1.18 4.29 -5.37
C ASN A 77 -0.17 3.14 -5.17
N GLU A 78 -0.62 1.93 -4.80
CA GLU A 78 0.25 0.76 -4.69
C GLU A 78 1.02 0.42 -5.98
N GLN A 79 0.51 0.84 -7.14
CA GLN A 79 1.12 0.65 -8.44
C GLN A 79 2.49 1.33 -8.56
N VAL A 80 2.73 2.43 -7.84
CA VAL A 80 4.07 3.06 -7.76
C VAL A 80 5.09 2.10 -7.19
N CYS A 81 4.71 1.30 -6.19
CA CYS A 81 5.60 0.33 -5.55
C CYS A 81 6.02 -0.75 -6.56
N ALA A 82 5.12 -1.15 -7.46
CA ALA A 82 5.34 -2.20 -8.45
C ALA A 82 6.39 -1.83 -9.52
N MET A 83 6.73 -0.54 -9.66
CA MET A 83 7.80 -0.08 -10.55
C MET A 83 9.18 -0.57 -10.11
N CYS A 84 9.37 -0.85 -8.80
CA CYS A 84 10.64 -1.31 -8.25
C CYS A 84 10.53 -2.63 -7.47
N HIS A 85 9.38 -2.88 -6.83
CA HIS A 85 9.19 -4.04 -5.95
C HIS A 85 8.28 -5.09 -6.60
N GLN A 86 8.64 -6.35 -6.43
CA GLN A 86 7.78 -7.47 -6.80
C GLN A 86 6.70 -7.70 -5.73
N GLN A 87 5.55 -8.28 -6.12
CA GLN A 87 4.47 -8.64 -5.20
C GLN A 87 4.94 -9.52 -4.03
N SER A 88 5.97 -10.35 -4.25
CA SER A 88 6.59 -11.16 -3.20
C SER A 88 7.09 -10.32 -2.02
N TYR A 89 7.59 -9.10 -2.26
CA TYR A 89 8.03 -8.19 -1.20
C TYR A 89 6.88 -7.80 -0.26
N CYS A 90 5.70 -7.50 -0.82
CA CYS A 90 4.49 -7.24 -0.03
C CYS A 90 4.11 -8.49 0.78
N ASN A 91 4.27 -9.67 0.17
CA ASN A 91 3.93 -10.95 0.78
C ASN A 91 4.86 -11.38 1.93
N ASP A 92 5.97 -10.67 2.14
CA ASP A 92 6.85 -10.92 3.28
C ASP A 92 6.15 -10.61 4.60
N CYS A 93 5.30 -9.59 4.60
CA CYS A 93 4.52 -9.19 5.77
C CYS A 93 3.02 -9.46 5.57
N HIS A 94 2.51 -9.35 4.34
CA HIS A 94 1.11 -9.59 4.00
C HIS A 94 0.90 -11.02 3.49
N GLY A 95 -0.30 -11.60 3.70
CA GLY A 95 -0.59 -12.96 3.24
C GLY A 95 0.12 -14.08 4.03
N VAL A 96 0.68 -13.74 5.20
CA VAL A 96 1.42 -14.69 6.05
C VAL A 96 0.52 -15.80 6.60
N ARG A 97 0.68 -16.99 6.05
CA ARG A 97 0.27 -18.27 6.67
C ARG A 97 1.44 -18.97 7.37
N VAL A 98 2.63 -18.38 7.28
CA VAL A 98 3.87 -18.88 7.87
C VAL A 98 4.46 -17.80 8.77
N GLU A 99 5.09 -18.21 9.86
CA GLU A 99 5.78 -17.30 10.75
C GLU A 99 6.91 -16.57 10.00
N LEU A 100 6.87 -15.24 10.02
CA LEU A 100 7.94 -14.42 9.46
C LEU A 100 9.15 -14.57 10.38
N LYS A 101 10.21 -15.21 9.90
CA LYS A 101 11.48 -15.40 10.63
C LYS A 101 12.58 -14.53 9.99
N PRO A 102 12.65 -13.21 10.29
CA PRO A 102 13.68 -12.29 9.83
C PRO A 102 15.10 -12.84 9.95
N SER A 103 15.41 -13.57 11.03
CA SER A 103 16.72 -14.23 11.21
C SER A 103 17.09 -15.22 10.12
N THR A 104 16.10 -15.74 9.37
CA THR A 104 16.32 -16.66 8.24
C THR A 104 16.17 -15.99 6.89
N ARG A 105 15.48 -14.85 6.81
CA ARG A 105 15.13 -14.19 5.54
C ARG A 105 15.99 -12.98 5.22
N SER A 106 16.28 -12.16 6.23
CA SER A 106 17.08 -10.94 6.12
C SER A 106 17.85 -10.71 7.43
N PRO A 107 18.83 -11.58 7.75
CA PRO A 107 19.54 -11.54 9.03
C PRO A 107 20.35 -10.25 9.25
N ASP A 108 20.69 -9.55 8.18
CA ASP A 108 21.49 -8.32 8.12
C ASP A 108 20.64 -7.03 8.11
N GLU A 109 19.31 -7.13 7.97
CA GLU A 109 18.40 -5.98 8.00
C GLU A 109 18.12 -5.49 9.43
N VAL A 110 19.15 -4.93 10.08
CA VAL A 110 19.09 -4.45 11.48
C VAL A 110 18.11 -3.30 11.71
N LEU A 111 17.73 -2.58 10.66
CA LEU A 111 16.81 -1.43 10.72
C LEU A 111 15.34 -1.83 10.57
N ARG A 112 15.04 -3.12 10.35
CA ARG A 112 13.65 -3.57 10.24
C ARG A 112 12.99 -3.52 11.62
N GLN A 113 12.08 -2.57 11.81
CA GLN A 113 11.40 -2.33 13.09
C GLN A 113 10.30 -3.36 13.40
N MET A 114 10.27 -4.50 12.70
CA MET A 114 9.22 -5.50 12.84
C MET A 114 9.39 -6.35 14.11
N PRO A 115 8.29 -6.73 14.78
CA PRO A 115 8.34 -7.54 16.02
C PRO A 115 8.99 -8.92 15.88
N HIS A 116 9.26 -9.41 14.67
CA HIS A 116 9.76 -10.78 14.43
C HIS A 116 11.28 -10.91 14.32
N ARG A 117 12.04 -9.90 14.72
CA ARG A 117 13.50 -9.94 14.89
C ARG A 117 14.01 -11.17 15.67
N GLY A 118 15.24 -11.60 15.38
CA GLY A 118 15.82 -12.85 15.92
C GLY A 118 15.95 -12.93 17.44
N ASP A 119 15.82 -11.80 18.15
CA ASP A 119 15.84 -11.64 19.60
C ASP A 119 14.44 -11.37 20.19
N PHE A 120 13.36 -11.69 19.47
CA PHE A 120 11.97 -11.46 19.90
C PHE A 120 11.72 -11.96 21.32
N LEU A 121 12.09 -13.19 21.69
CA LEU A 121 11.83 -13.71 23.03
C LEU A 121 12.46 -12.86 24.15
N SER A 122 13.68 -12.35 23.93
CA SER A 122 14.38 -11.50 24.89
C SER A 122 13.74 -10.12 25.02
N ARG A 123 13.10 -9.61 23.96
CA ARG A 123 12.50 -8.26 23.92
C ARG A 123 10.98 -8.22 23.99
N HIS A 124 10.31 -9.36 23.88
CA HIS A 124 8.86 -9.51 23.87
C HIS A 124 8.21 -8.80 25.06
N ARG A 125 8.78 -8.97 26.26
CA ARG A 125 8.28 -8.31 27.49
C ARG A 125 8.35 -6.78 27.44
N ILE A 126 9.30 -6.22 26.69
CA ILE A 126 9.51 -4.77 26.57
C ILE A 126 8.56 -4.25 25.50
N GLU A 127 8.61 -4.84 24.30
CA GLU A 127 7.81 -4.43 23.15
C GLU A 127 6.31 -4.63 23.40
N GLY A 128 5.93 -5.75 24.02
CA GLY A 128 4.56 -6.02 24.45
C GLY A 128 4.04 -5.08 25.54
N ARG A 129 4.92 -4.41 26.31
CA ARG A 129 4.51 -3.35 27.24
C ARG A 129 4.36 -2.00 26.55
N ILE A 130 5.23 -1.71 25.58
CA ILE A 130 5.22 -0.42 24.85
C ILE A 130 4.02 -0.37 23.91
N ASN A 131 3.84 -1.40 23.09
CA ASN A 131 2.76 -1.46 22.11
C ASN A 131 2.35 -2.91 21.77
N PRO A 132 1.51 -3.55 22.61
CA PRO A 132 1.05 -4.91 22.35
C PRO A 132 0.16 -5.00 21.10
N THR A 133 -0.51 -3.91 20.72
CA THR A 133 -1.42 -3.89 19.55
C THR A 133 -0.70 -4.09 18.22
N SER A 134 0.62 -3.84 18.16
CA SER A 134 1.43 -4.10 16.97
C SER A 134 1.40 -5.58 16.55
N CYS A 135 1.30 -6.50 17.52
CA CYS A 135 1.25 -7.94 17.28
C CYS A 135 -0.14 -8.42 16.84
N PHE A 136 -1.20 -7.82 17.39
CA PHE A 136 -2.57 -8.32 17.27
C PHE A 136 -3.14 -8.19 15.86
N ARG A 137 -2.60 -7.25 15.06
CA ARG A 137 -2.99 -7.06 13.65
C ARG A 137 -2.75 -8.31 12.80
N CYS A 138 -1.73 -9.10 13.15
CA CYS A 138 -1.36 -10.31 12.42
C CYS A 138 -1.66 -11.58 13.21
N HIS A 139 -1.44 -11.57 14.53
CA HIS A 139 -1.60 -12.77 15.38
C HIS A 139 -2.99 -12.86 16.03
N GLY A 140 -3.76 -11.78 16.07
CA GLY A 140 -5.04 -11.75 16.77
C GLY A 140 -4.91 -11.61 18.29
N ASN A 141 -5.93 -12.05 19.02
CA ASN A 141 -6.02 -11.90 20.47
C ASN A 141 -5.03 -12.84 21.20
N PRO A 142 -4.17 -12.34 22.11
CA PRO A 142 -3.22 -13.17 22.85
C PRO A 142 -3.81 -14.36 23.59
N LYS A 143 -5.07 -14.26 24.03
CA LYS A 143 -5.78 -15.32 24.76
C LYS A 143 -6.26 -16.47 23.88
N THR A 144 -6.30 -16.27 22.57
CA THR A 144 -6.89 -17.26 21.64
C THR A 144 -5.95 -17.61 20.49
N ALA A 145 -4.96 -16.76 20.21
CA ALA A 145 -3.98 -16.99 19.17
C ALA A 145 -3.04 -18.14 19.52
N GLN A 146 -2.86 -19.11 18.61
CA GLN A 146 -2.04 -20.30 18.83
C GLN A 146 -0.60 -19.98 19.27
N THR A 147 -0.03 -18.88 18.78
CA THR A 147 1.34 -18.44 19.08
C THR A 147 1.47 -17.73 20.44
N CYS A 148 0.36 -17.28 21.04
CA CYS A 148 0.36 -16.48 22.27
C CYS A 148 -0.32 -17.19 23.45
N ALA A 149 -1.40 -17.93 23.18
CA ALA A 149 -2.21 -18.62 24.19
C ALA A 149 -1.39 -19.51 25.13
N PRO A 150 -0.32 -20.24 24.69
CA PRO A 150 0.51 -21.02 25.59
C PRO A 150 1.11 -20.24 26.78
N CYS A 151 1.29 -18.92 26.64
CA CYS A 151 1.81 -18.05 27.69
C CYS A 151 0.79 -17.04 28.23
N HIS A 152 -0.29 -16.75 27.48
CA HIS A 152 -1.23 -15.67 27.78
C HIS A 152 -2.66 -16.11 28.13
N GLY A 153 -2.96 -17.41 28.04
CA GLY A 153 -4.23 -18.01 28.48
C GLY A 153 -5.30 -18.00 27.42
#